data_AF-A0A821IWI8-F1
#
_entry.id   AF-A0A821IWI8-F1
#
_cell.length_a   1.000
_cell.length_b   1.000
_cell.length_c   1.000
_cell.angle_alpha   90.00
_cell.angle_beta   90.00
_cell.angle_gamma   90.00
#
_symmetry.space_group_name_H-M   'P 1'
#
loop_
_entity.id
_entity.type
_entity.pdbx_description
1 polymer ?
#
loop_
_entity_poly.entity_id
_entity_poly.type
_entity_poly.pdbx_seq_one_letter_code
_entity_poly.pdbx_strand_id
1 'polypeptide(L)'
;WYMITFTHLYQRWSKSSIHCYINGQLVSNTFFPWSIESADLFDKCYIGCTPDRSDLTSFSGQLSTFYLFSLYLEPLIVQGLYKLGPAYKNQFKFENESAHVLNDSQRKSMYDGKLMSSIVFNYNPVACEEKLVLQAAPKTNVSYFVHTAHAQMLSNVRSVITYSIYSTLHSVGGIQVFFPLFGQLDHQQADGSINYNVCSILLSTLCELIERSYTIQHQMLNSKGFLAIGYHLEKVLI
;
A
#
# COMPACT_ATOMS: atom_id res chain seq x y z
N TRP A 1 -2.48 -9.19 4.12
CA TRP A 1 -2.79 -7.83 4.57
C TRP A 1 -3.86 -7.92 5.65
N TYR A 2 -3.90 -6.96 6.57
CA TYR A 2 -4.92 -6.92 7.63
C TYR A 2 -5.58 -5.55 7.61
N MET A 3 -6.90 -5.50 7.75
CA MET A 3 -7.62 -4.27 8.04
C MET A 3 -7.98 -4.26 9.51
N ILE A 4 -7.46 -3.28 10.24
CA ILE A 4 -7.77 -3.06 11.64
C ILE A 4 -8.67 -1.83 11.73
N THR A 5 -9.80 -1.94 12.40
CA THR A 5 -10.73 -0.83 12.58
C THR A 5 -11.13 -0.73 14.04
N PHE A 6 -10.89 0.43 14.62
CA PHE A 6 -11.42 0.79 15.94
C PHE A 6 -12.61 1.71 15.76
N THR A 7 -13.72 1.41 16.43
CA THR A 7 -14.90 2.27 16.45
C THR A 7 -15.25 2.61 17.88
N HIS A 8 -15.54 3.88 18.14
CA HIS A 8 -15.96 4.38 19.45
C HIS A 8 -17.43 4.79 19.37
N LEU A 9 -18.28 4.11 20.13
CA LEU A 9 -19.68 4.46 20.31
C LEU A 9 -19.83 5.24 21.61
N TYR A 10 -19.94 6.56 21.49
CA TYR A 10 -20.24 7.42 22.63
C TYR A 10 -21.72 7.34 22.99
N GLN A 11 -22.01 7.10 24.27
CA GLN A 11 -23.36 7.17 24.83
C GLN A 11 -23.38 8.11 26.03
N ARG A 12 -24.22 9.16 25.97
CA ARG A 12 -24.30 10.16 27.05
C ARG A 12 -24.96 9.63 28.32
N TRP A 13 -25.96 8.77 28.17
CA TRP A 13 -26.82 8.29 29.26
C TRP A 13 -26.60 6.81 29.61
N SER A 14 -25.55 6.20 29.06
CA SER A 14 -25.24 4.78 29.19
C SER A 14 -23.73 4.57 29.00
N LYS A 15 -23.26 3.33 29.12
CA LYS A 15 -21.84 2.99 28.93
C LYS A 15 -21.46 3.19 27.47
N SER A 16 -20.39 3.94 27.25
CA SER A 16 -19.74 4.04 25.94
C SER A 16 -18.98 2.74 25.64
N SER A 17 -18.72 2.47 24.36
CA SER A 17 -18.00 1.26 23.96
C SER A 17 -16.96 1.51 22.88
N ILE A 18 -15.88 0.73 22.93
CA ILE A 18 -14.89 0.63 21.86
C ILE A 18 -14.96 -0.77 21.27
N HIS A 19 -15.09 -0.86 19.96
CA HIS A 19 -15.13 -2.10 19.20
C HIS A 19 -13.88 -2.20 18.33
N CYS A 20 -13.23 -3.35 18.35
CA CYS A 20 -12.08 -3.68 17.52
C CYS A 20 -12.51 -4.72 16.48
N TYR A 21 -12.32 -4.37 15.21
CA TYR A 21 -12.57 -5.25 14.09
C TYR A 21 -11.26 -5.59 13.39
N ILE A 22 -11.13 -6.86 13.00
CA ILE A 22 -10.06 -7.34 12.13
C ILE A 22 -10.72 -7.94 10.90
N ASN A 23 -10.29 -7.49 9.72
CA ASN A 23 -10.75 -8.01 8.44
C ASN A 23 -12.29 -7.96 8.27
N GLY A 24 -12.91 -6.89 8.75
CA GLY A 24 -14.36 -6.68 8.66
C GLY A 24 -15.17 -7.37 9.77
N GLN A 25 -14.55 -8.16 10.64
CA GLN A 25 -15.23 -8.94 11.69
C GLN A 25 -14.93 -8.38 13.07
N LEU A 26 -15.94 -8.33 13.94
CA LEU A 26 -15.78 -7.90 15.33
C LEU A 26 -14.98 -8.97 16.10
N VAL A 27 -13.88 -8.57 16.74
CA VAL A 27 -13.00 -9.49 17.47
C VAL A 27 -12.97 -9.19 18.96
N SER A 28 -13.13 -7.92 19.35
CA SER A 28 -13.17 -7.51 20.75
C SER A 28 -14.05 -6.28 20.93
N ASN A 29 -14.72 -6.20 22.07
CA ASN A 29 -15.44 -5.02 22.51
C ASN A 29 -15.24 -4.77 24.00
N THR A 30 -15.13 -3.50 24.38
CA THR A 30 -14.99 -3.08 25.78
C THR A 30 -15.97 -1.96 26.06
N PHE A 31 -16.62 -2.02 27.22
CA PHE A 31 -17.55 -1.00 27.70
C PHE A 31 -16.93 -0.22 28.85
N PHE A 32 -17.17 1.08 28.89
CA PHE A 32 -16.68 1.93 29.97
C PHE A 32 -17.72 3.01 30.30
N PRO A 33 -17.89 3.35 31.60
CA PRO A 33 -18.90 4.30 32.05
C PRO A 33 -18.47 5.77 31.99
N TRP A 34 -17.22 6.09 31.69
CA TRP A 34 -16.69 7.47 31.69
C TRP A 34 -16.52 8.05 30.28
N SER A 35 -16.56 9.37 30.14
CA SER A 35 -16.13 10.06 28.92
C SER A 35 -14.62 9.92 28.75
N ILE A 36 -14.15 9.81 27.51
CA ILE A 36 -12.74 9.97 27.18
C ILE A 36 -12.50 11.48 27.06
N GLU A 37 -12.14 12.11 28.17
CA GLU A 37 -11.68 13.49 28.20
C GLU A 37 -10.17 13.49 28.38
N SER A 38 -9.45 14.05 27.41
CA SER A 38 -8.04 14.37 27.55
C SER A 38 -7.86 15.89 27.49
N ALA A 39 -7.02 16.42 28.37
CA ALA A 39 -6.57 17.80 28.29
C ALA A 39 -5.49 18.00 27.20
N ASP A 40 -5.01 16.90 26.61
CA ASP A 40 -3.97 16.94 25.58
C ASP A 40 -4.52 17.49 24.26
N LEU A 41 -3.70 18.34 23.63
CA LEU A 41 -3.96 18.86 22.30
C LEU A 41 -3.40 17.87 21.26
N PHE A 42 -4.29 17.22 20.52
CA PHE A 42 -3.91 16.36 19.38
C PHE A 42 -3.91 17.18 18.09
N ASP A 43 -2.87 17.99 17.89
CA ASP A 43 -2.75 18.92 16.76
C ASP A 43 -2.02 18.34 15.54
N LYS A 44 -1.40 17.16 15.68
CA LYS A 44 -0.54 16.53 14.68
C LYS A 44 -0.81 15.04 14.52
N CYS A 45 -0.66 14.56 13.29
CA CYS A 45 -0.70 13.14 12.98
C CYS A 45 0.71 12.63 12.63
N TYR A 46 1.13 11.54 13.26
CA TYR A 46 2.39 10.86 12.98
C TYR A 46 2.10 9.47 12.44
N ILE A 47 2.90 9.03 11.45
CA ILE A 47 2.75 7.70 10.85
C ILE A 47 3.97 6.85 11.20
N GLY A 48 3.70 5.62 11.63
CA GLY A 48 4.67 4.53 11.78
C GLY A 48 5.57 4.58 13.02
N CYS A 49 5.48 5.60 13.86
CA CYS A 49 6.17 5.68 15.15
C CYS A 49 5.46 6.68 16.07
N THR A 50 5.69 6.59 17.37
CA THR A 50 5.21 7.56 18.36
C THR A 50 6.16 8.76 18.50
N PRO A 51 5.69 9.93 18.99
CA PRO A 51 6.49 11.16 19.05
C PRO A 51 7.75 11.07 19.92
N ASP A 52 7.76 10.19 20.90
CA ASP A 52 8.90 9.86 21.78
C ASP A 52 10.00 9.06 21.07
N ARG A 53 9.78 8.62 19.82
CA ARG A 53 10.77 7.99 18.93
C ARG A 53 11.43 6.74 19.52
N SER A 54 10.68 5.96 20.31
CA SER A 54 11.15 4.68 20.80
C SER A 54 11.19 3.65 19.65
N ASP A 55 12.32 2.98 19.47
CA ASP A 55 12.41 1.89 18.48
C ASP A 55 11.47 0.72 18.83
N LEU A 56 11.10 0.58 20.12
CA LEU A 56 10.15 -0.44 20.60
C LEU A 56 8.70 -0.17 20.13
N THR A 57 8.37 1.06 19.77
CA THR A 57 7.03 1.47 19.32
C THR A 57 6.99 1.76 17.81
N SER A 58 8.10 1.53 17.12
CA SER A 58 8.21 1.75 15.68
C SER A 58 7.57 0.60 14.91
N PHE A 59 6.68 0.94 13.97
CA PHE A 59 6.05 -0.03 13.10
C PHE A 59 7.01 -0.50 12.02
N SER A 60 7.14 -1.81 11.86
CA SER A 60 7.87 -2.44 10.77
C SER A 60 6.90 -3.21 9.86
N GLY A 61 6.74 -2.73 8.63
CA GLY A 61 5.82 -3.33 7.67
C GLY A 61 5.37 -2.35 6.59
N GLN A 62 4.32 -2.72 5.86
CA GLN A 62 3.69 -1.87 4.85
C GLN A 62 2.34 -1.36 5.35
N LEU A 63 2.08 -0.07 5.13
CA LEU A 63 0.83 0.58 5.50
C LEU A 63 0.06 0.98 4.24
N SER A 64 -1.25 0.71 4.26
CA SER A 64 -2.19 1.15 3.23
C SER A 64 -2.83 2.49 3.64
N THR A 65 -3.86 2.92 2.92
CA THR A 65 -4.66 4.11 3.21
C THR A 65 -5.24 4.06 4.63
N PHE A 66 -5.15 5.18 5.35
CA PHE A 66 -5.74 5.39 6.66
C PHE A 66 -6.92 6.33 6.58
N TYR A 67 -8.00 5.98 7.27
CA TYR A 67 -9.16 6.84 7.43
C TYR A 67 -9.44 7.09 8.90
N LEU A 68 -9.86 8.32 9.21
CA LEU A 68 -10.57 8.64 10.44
C LEU A 68 -11.91 9.25 10.06
N PHE A 69 -12.97 8.77 10.71
CA PHE A 69 -14.33 9.25 10.53
C PHE A 69 -14.84 9.85 11.83
N SER A 70 -15.57 10.96 11.73
CA SER A 70 -16.27 11.60 12.86
C SER A 70 -17.64 10.96 13.13
N LEU A 71 -17.81 9.69 12.76
CA LEU A 71 -19.03 8.91 13.00
C LEU A 71 -18.69 7.51 13.48
N TYR A 72 -19.63 6.88 14.18
CA TYR A 72 -19.54 5.48 14.54
C TYR A 72 -19.72 4.60 13.29
N LEU A 73 -18.67 3.85 12.91
CA LEU A 73 -18.77 2.93 11.78
C LEU A 73 -19.60 1.70 12.17
N GLU A 74 -20.75 1.54 11.53
CA GLU A 74 -21.60 0.37 11.68
C GLU A 74 -20.92 -0.90 11.12
N PRO A 75 -21.22 -2.10 11.66
CA PRO A 75 -20.62 -3.35 11.19
C PRO A 75 -20.74 -3.57 9.68
N LEU A 76 -21.86 -3.16 9.07
CA LEU A 76 -22.09 -3.28 7.63
C LEU A 76 -21.08 -2.45 6.80
N ILE A 77 -20.78 -1.23 7.26
CA ILE A 77 -19.78 -0.34 6.65
C ILE A 77 -18.38 -0.92 6.86
N VAL A 78 -18.05 -1.40 8.07
CA VAL A 78 -16.74 -2.01 8.36
C VAL A 78 -16.48 -3.23 7.46
N GLN A 79 -17.48 -4.09 7.27
CA GLN A 79 -17.38 -5.21 6.31
C GLN A 79 -17.22 -4.74 4.87
N GLY A 80 -17.91 -3.65 4.48
CA GLY A 80 -17.78 -3.06 3.15
C GLY A 80 -16.37 -2.51 2.89
N LEU A 81 -15.81 -1.78 3.85
CA LEU A 81 -14.43 -1.28 3.80
C LEU A 81 -13.43 -2.42 3.58
N TYR A 82 -13.59 -3.54 4.27
CA TYR A 82 -12.72 -4.71 4.06
C TYR A 82 -12.83 -5.26 2.63
N LYS A 83 -14.04 -5.37 2.08
CA LYS A 83 -14.26 -5.89 0.72
C LYS A 83 -13.61 -5.02 -0.36
N LEU A 84 -13.57 -3.70 -0.17
CA LEU A 84 -12.90 -2.77 -1.10
C LEU A 84 -11.39 -3.04 -1.23
N GLY A 85 -10.79 -3.68 -0.21
CA GLY A 85 -9.42 -4.17 -0.25
C GLY A 85 -8.35 -3.10 0.01
N PRO A 86 -7.08 -3.53 0.13
CA PRO A 86 -5.97 -2.69 0.59
C PRO A 86 -5.48 -1.68 -0.44
N ALA A 87 -6.01 -1.69 -1.67
CA ALA A 87 -5.68 -0.69 -2.69
C ALA A 87 -6.68 0.48 -2.73
N TYR A 88 -7.77 0.40 -1.97
CA TYR A 88 -8.82 1.42 -1.97
C TYR A 88 -8.32 2.72 -1.31
N LYS A 89 -8.53 3.84 -1.99
CA LYS A 89 -8.02 5.17 -1.60
C LYS A 89 -8.98 6.33 -1.91
N ASN A 90 -10.24 6.02 -2.24
CA ASN A 90 -11.23 7.01 -2.65
C ASN A 90 -12.01 7.56 -1.45
N GLN A 91 -12.90 8.52 -1.71
CA GLN A 91 -13.63 9.29 -0.67
C GLN A 91 -15.09 8.84 -0.51
N PHE A 92 -15.46 7.66 -1.02
CA PHE A 92 -16.85 7.15 -1.00
C PHE A 92 -17.85 8.11 -1.68
N LYS A 93 -17.44 8.73 -2.80
CA LYS A 93 -18.25 9.76 -3.46
C LYS A 93 -19.21 9.15 -4.48
N PHE A 94 -18.78 8.14 -5.21
CA PHE A 94 -19.56 7.55 -6.30
C PHE A 94 -19.69 6.03 -6.13
N GLU A 95 -20.91 5.49 -6.20
CA GLU A 95 -21.17 4.05 -6.06
C GLU A 95 -20.39 3.19 -7.07
N ASN A 96 -20.14 3.73 -8.27
CA ASN A 96 -19.36 3.06 -9.32
C ASN A 96 -17.96 2.66 -8.88
N GLU A 97 -17.42 3.28 -7.82
CA GLU A 97 -16.15 2.89 -7.20
C GLU A 97 -16.17 1.45 -6.64
N SER A 98 -17.36 0.89 -6.40
CA SER A 98 -17.57 -0.36 -5.67
C SER A 98 -18.56 -1.33 -6.30
N ALA A 99 -19.07 -1.01 -7.49
CA ALA A 99 -20.23 -1.66 -8.10
C ALA A 99 -20.11 -3.19 -8.21
N HIS A 100 -18.89 -3.72 -8.36
CA HIS A 100 -18.64 -5.16 -8.50
C HIS A 100 -18.20 -5.85 -7.20
N VAL A 101 -18.04 -5.10 -6.11
CA VAL A 101 -17.40 -5.56 -4.87
C VAL A 101 -18.40 -5.61 -3.72
N LEU A 102 -19.28 -4.60 -3.65
CA LEU A 102 -20.23 -4.44 -2.56
C LEU A 102 -21.63 -4.88 -2.97
N ASN A 103 -22.37 -5.46 -2.03
CA ASN A 103 -23.79 -5.74 -2.24
C ASN A 103 -24.64 -4.45 -2.08
N ASP A 104 -25.91 -4.52 -2.45
CA ASP A 104 -26.79 -3.34 -2.50
C ASP A 104 -26.95 -2.65 -1.14
N SER A 105 -27.04 -3.41 -0.05
CA SER A 105 -27.17 -2.85 1.31
C SER A 105 -25.90 -2.12 1.76
N GLN A 106 -24.73 -2.67 1.43
CA GLN A 106 -23.44 -2.03 1.69
C GLN A 106 -23.28 -0.77 0.85
N ARG A 107 -23.56 -0.81 -0.46
CA ARG A 107 -23.49 0.37 -1.33
C ARG A 107 -24.37 1.49 -0.82
N LYS A 108 -25.63 1.18 -0.52
CA LYS A 108 -26.58 2.16 0.01
C LYS A 108 -26.11 2.80 1.32
N SER A 109 -25.46 2.03 2.20
CA SER A 109 -24.97 2.56 3.49
C SER A 109 -23.66 3.35 3.37
N MET A 110 -22.82 3.04 2.38
CA MET A 110 -21.52 3.68 2.20
C MET A 110 -21.56 4.92 1.32
N TYR A 111 -22.51 4.99 0.39
CA TYR A 111 -22.60 6.04 -0.63
C TYR A 111 -23.83 6.96 -0.47
N ASP A 112 -24.50 6.96 0.70
CA ASP A 112 -25.55 7.94 1.03
C ASP A 112 -25.00 9.35 1.34
N GLY A 113 -23.67 9.53 1.25
CA GLY A 113 -22.97 10.78 1.51
C GLY A 113 -22.56 10.98 2.98
N LYS A 114 -23.13 10.23 3.94
CA LYS A 114 -22.76 10.36 5.37
C LYS A 114 -21.33 9.92 5.63
N LEU A 115 -20.92 8.80 5.02
CA LEU A 115 -19.56 8.31 5.18
C LEU A 115 -18.54 9.31 4.63
N MET A 116 -18.74 9.79 3.41
CA MET A 116 -17.90 10.83 2.77
C MET A 116 -17.80 12.10 3.62
N SER A 117 -18.94 12.64 4.07
CA SER A 117 -18.98 13.89 4.85
C SER A 117 -18.37 13.76 6.25
N SER A 118 -18.27 12.53 6.77
CA SER A 118 -17.65 12.27 8.07
C SER A 118 -16.14 12.06 8.04
N ILE A 119 -15.51 12.01 6.86
CA ILE A 119 -14.05 11.84 6.76
C ILE A 119 -13.37 13.04 7.43
N VAL A 120 -12.67 12.78 8.54
CA VAL A 120 -11.78 13.72 9.23
C VAL A 120 -10.44 13.75 8.52
N PHE A 121 -9.88 12.56 8.23
CA PHE A 121 -8.72 12.43 7.38
C PHE A 121 -8.70 11.17 6.54
N ASN A 122 -7.97 11.26 5.44
CA ASN A 122 -7.65 10.20 4.50
C ASN A 122 -6.17 10.35 4.10
N TYR A 123 -5.30 9.56 4.71
CA TYR A 123 -3.87 9.54 4.40
C TYR A 123 -3.52 8.34 3.54
N ASN A 124 -2.76 8.57 2.47
CA ASN A 124 -2.18 7.50 1.68
C ASN A 124 -0.64 7.58 1.78
N PRO A 125 0.03 6.61 2.41
CA PRO A 125 1.50 6.61 2.54
C PRO A 125 2.29 6.61 1.23
N VAL A 126 1.65 6.37 0.09
CA VAL A 126 2.25 6.53 -1.26
C VAL A 126 2.16 7.97 -1.75
N ALA A 127 1.17 8.75 -1.29
CA ALA A 127 1.00 10.15 -1.62
C ALA A 127 1.74 11.03 -0.59
N CYS A 128 3.08 11.03 -0.66
CA CYS A 128 3.92 11.81 0.23
C CYS A 128 4.83 12.78 -0.53
N GLU A 129 5.15 13.90 0.10
CA GLU A 129 6.21 14.82 -0.30
C GLU A 129 7.30 14.77 0.78
N GLU A 130 8.46 14.19 0.44
CA GLU A 130 9.52 13.88 1.41
C GLU A 130 9.03 13.04 2.61
N LYS A 131 8.84 13.69 3.77
CA LYS A 131 8.34 13.09 5.02
C LYS A 131 6.89 13.49 5.32
N LEU A 132 6.25 14.25 4.46
CA LEU A 132 4.90 14.76 4.66
C LEU A 132 3.91 13.88 3.90
N VAL A 133 3.01 13.21 4.60
CA VAL A 133 1.93 12.40 4.01
C VAL A 133 0.74 13.30 3.75
N LEU A 134 0.34 13.36 2.48
CA LEU A 134 -0.69 14.28 2.04
C LEU A 134 -2.08 13.82 2.51
N GLN A 135 -2.89 14.82 2.85
CA GLN A 135 -4.26 14.65 3.30
C GLN A 135 -5.17 14.68 2.09
N ALA A 136 -6.01 13.67 1.93
CA ALA A 136 -6.91 13.51 0.80
C ALA A 136 -8.39 13.46 1.22
N ALA A 137 -8.76 14.06 2.36
CA ALA A 137 -10.17 14.23 2.73
C ALA A 137 -10.89 15.22 1.77
N PRO A 138 -12.23 15.11 1.60
CA PRO A 138 -12.99 16.07 0.81
C PRO A 138 -12.80 17.51 1.34
N LYS A 139 -12.48 18.46 0.45
CA LYS A 139 -12.27 19.88 0.83
C LYS A 139 -13.51 20.56 1.43
N THR A 140 -14.68 19.97 1.22
CA THR A 140 -15.96 20.45 1.76
C THR A 140 -16.16 20.08 3.22
N ASN A 141 -15.39 19.14 3.76
CA ASN A 141 -15.51 18.72 5.16
C ASN A 141 -14.84 19.74 6.09
N VAL A 142 -15.35 19.84 7.31
CA VAL A 142 -14.75 20.69 8.34
C VAL A 142 -13.33 20.19 8.63
N SER A 143 -12.35 21.09 8.59
CA SER A 143 -11.00 20.79 9.06
C SER A 143 -10.99 20.79 10.59
N TYR A 144 -10.54 19.69 11.17
CA TYR A 144 -10.27 19.59 12.60
C TYR A 144 -8.86 20.07 12.97
N PHE A 145 -8.02 20.36 11.97
CA PHE A 145 -6.65 20.82 12.15
C PHE A 145 -6.58 22.34 12.06
N VAL A 146 -5.90 22.95 13.04
CA VAL A 146 -5.70 24.40 13.12
C VAL A 146 -4.65 24.90 12.11
N HIS A 147 -3.56 24.12 11.92
CA HIS A 147 -2.43 24.54 11.10
C HIS A 147 -2.15 23.61 9.91
N THR A 148 -2.01 22.31 10.16
CA THR A 148 -1.59 21.36 9.13
C THR A 148 -2.40 20.08 9.24
N ALA A 149 -3.16 19.78 8.19
CA ALA A 149 -3.93 18.53 8.12
C ALA A 149 -3.11 17.35 7.58
N HIS A 150 -1.88 17.60 7.10
CA HIS A 150 -0.95 16.57 6.64
C HIS A 150 -0.33 15.82 7.82
N ALA A 151 -0.03 14.53 7.61
CA ALA A 151 0.66 13.73 8.62
C ALA A 151 2.17 13.72 8.37
N GLN A 152 2.96 13.49 9.41
CA GLN A 152 4.42 13.43 9.33
C GLN A 152 4.91 11.98 9.48
N MET A 153 5.74 11.53 8.54
CA MET A 153 6.56 10.32 8.69
C MET A 153 7.75 10.60 9.61
N LEU A 154 7.90 9.79 10.65
CA LEU A 154 9.02 9.89 11.59
C LEU A 154 10.28 9.17 11.09
N SER A 155 11.40 9.37 11.80
CA SER A 155 12.79 9.15 11.34
C SER A 155 13.14 7.77 10.73
N ASN A 156 12.33 6.74 10.97
CA ASN A 156 12.59 5.36 10.52
C ASN A 156 11.51 4.84 9.55
N VAL A 157 10.57 5.70 9.15
CA VAL A 157 9.50 5.35 8.21
C VAL A 157 9.89 5.83 6.82
N ARG A 158 9.85 4.92 5.84
CA ARG A 158 10.16 5.22 4.44
C ARG A 158 8.95 4.85 3.58
N SER A 159 8.62 5.70 2.62
CA SER A 159 7.64 5.33 1.59
C SER A 159 8.23 4.20 0.76
N VAL A 160 7.49 3.10 0.64
CA VAL A 160 7.87 1.98 -0.24
C VAL A 160 7.46 2.36 -1.65
N ILE A 161 8.43 2.83 -2.44
CA ILE A 161 8.21 3.08 -3.85
C ILE A 161 8.40 1.76 -4.59
N THR A 162 7.28 1.16 -5.04
CA THR A 162 7.34 0.06 -6.00
C THR A 162 7.59 0.66 -7.38
N TYR A 163 8.83 0.59 -7.85
CA TYR A 163 9.15 0.85 -9.24
C TYR A 163 8.66 -0.33 -10.09
N SER A 164 8.14 -0.04 -11.29
CA SER A 164 7.88 -1.12 -12.24
C SER A 164 9.19 -1.85 -12.56
N ILE A 165 9.11 -3.14 -12.92
CA ILE A 165 10.30 -3.88 -13.34
C ILE A 165 11.00 -3.17 -14.52
N TYR A 166 10.24 -2.54 -15.41
CA TYR A 166 10.76 -1.75 -16.53
C TYR A 166 11.56 -0.52 -16.06
N SER A 167 11.05 0.21 -15.08
CA SER A 167 11.72 1.40 -14.52
C SER A 167 12.99 0.99 -13.76
N THR A 168 12.89 -0.06 -12.95
CA THR A 168 14.04 -0.61 -12.21
C THR A 168 15.13 -1.05 -13.18
N LEU A 169 14.75 -1.82 -14.21
CA LEU A 169 15.65 -2.31 -15.25
C LEU A 169 16.31 -1.14 -16.00
N HIS A 170 15.54 -0.13 -16.39
CA HIS A 170 16.08 1.06 -17.04
C HIS A 170 17.13 1.77 -16.17
N SER A 171 16.88 1.91 -14.87
CA SER A 171 17.80 2.55 -13.93
C SER A 171 19.11 1.78 -13.70
N VAL A 172 19.12 0.46 -13.87
CA VAL A 172 20.34 -0.37 -13.70
C VAL A 172 21.11 -0.62 -15.00
N GLY A 173 20.73 0.01 -16.12
CA GLY A 173 21.41 -0.14 -17.41
C GLY A 173 20.57 -0.80 -18.52
N GLY A 174 19.28 -1.02 -18.28
CA GLY A 174 18.35 -1.58 -19.25
C GLY A 174 18.45 -3.10 -19.40
N ILE A 175 17.83 -3.62 -20.47
CA ILE A 175 17.76 -5.07 -20.72
C ILE A 175 19.13 -5.74 -20.92
N GLN A 176 20.15 -4.95 -21.25
CA GLN A 176 21.52 -5.42 -21.50
C GLN A 176 22.15 -6.06 -20.26
N VAL A 177 21.65 -5.73 -19.06
CA VAL A 177 22.11 -6.34 -17.79
C VAL A 177 21.89 -7.87 -17.77
N PHE A 178 20.93 -8.39 -18.55
CA PHE A 178 20.70 -9.83 -18.65
C PHE A 178 21.74 -10.55 -19.52
N PHE A 179 22.40 -9.89 -20.47
CA PHE A 179 23.23 -10.59 -21.46
C PHE A 179 24.42 -11.33 -20.84
N PRO A 180 25.19 -10.74 -19.90
CA PRO A 180 26.29 -11.45 -19.26
C PRO A 180 25.87 -12.70 -18.48
N LEU A 181 24.61 -12.77 -18.02
CA LEU A 181 24.10 -13.92 -17.26
C LEU A 181 24.00 -15.18 -18.12
N PHE A 182 23.78 -15.05 -19.43
CA PHE A 182 23.82 -16.20 -20.35
C PHE A 182 25.23 -16.80 -20.50
N GLY A 183 26.27 -16.05 -20.12
CA GLY A 183 27.65 -16.53 -20.08
C GLY A 183 28.06 -17.17 -18.75
N GLN A 184 27.12 -17.35 -17.82
CA GLN A 184 27.37 -17.85 -16.45
C GLN A 184 26.47 -19.05 -16.11
N LEU A 185 25.95 -19.76 -17.12
CA LEU A 185 24.98 -20.84 -16.91
C LEU A 185 25.61 -22.10 -16.28
N ASP A 186 26.93 -22.23 -16.37
CA ASP A 186 27.77 -23.28 -15.78
C ASP A 186 28.25 -22.94 -14.36
N HIS A 187 27.84 -21.79 -13.79
CA HIS A 187 28.27 -21.37 -12.48
C HIS A 187 27.83 -22.37 -11.39
N GLN A 188 28.81 -22.93 -10.67
CA GLN A 188 28.56 -23.83 -9.55
C GLN A 188 27.98 -23.08 -8.36
N GLN A 189 26.93 -23.63 -7.77
CA GLN A 189 26.36 -23.13 -6.53
C GLN A 189 27.28 -23.47 -5.33
N ALA A 190 26.97 -22.92 -4.15
CA ALA A 190 27.77 -23.16 -2.94
C ALA A 190 27.87 -24.65 -2.55
N ASP A 191 26.92 -25.48 -3.00
CA ASP A 191 26.90 -26.93 -2.81
C ASP A 191 27.58 -27.72 -3.94
N GLY A 192 28.16 -27.03 -4.93
CA GLY A 192 28.82 -27.63 -6.10
C GLY A 192 27.87 -28.05 -7.23
N SER A 193 26.55 -27.88 -7.06
CA SER A 193 25.57 -28.22 -8.10
C SER A 193 25.47 -27.13 -9.18
N ILE A 194 25.07 -27.52 -10.39
CA ILE A 194 24.79 -26.59 -11.50
C ILE A 194 23.28 -26.61 -11.77
N ASN A 195 22.67 -25.43 -11.83
CA ASN A 195 21.23 -25.31 -12.08
C ASN A 195 20.94 -25.08 -13.57
N TYR A 196 20.56 -26.16 -14.26
CA TYR A 196 20.25 -26.14 -15.69
C TYR A 196 18.96 -25.38 -16.06
N ASN A 197 18.12 -25.01 -15.09
CA ASN A 197 16.90 -24.24 -15.35
C ASN A 197 17.15 -22.74 -15.51
N VAL A 198 18.33 -22.24 -15.17
CA VAL A 198 18.62 -20.79 -15.21
C VAL A 198 18.45 -20.23 -16.62
N CYS A 199 18.88 -20.97 -17.65
CA CYS A 199 18.76 -20.55 -19.05
C CYS A 199 17.30 -20.36 -19.47
N SER A 200 16.43 -21.33 -19.16
CA SER A 200 15.01 -21.26 -19.53
C SER A 200 14.29 -20.15 -18.76
N ILE A 201 14.62 -19.94 -17.49
CA ILE A 201 14.08 -18.84 -16.67
C ILE A 201 14.49 -17.49 -17.26
N LEU A 202 15.77 -17.31 -17.58
CA LEU A 202 16.28 -16.06 -18.17
C LEU A 202 15.60 -15.77 -19.50
N LEU A 203 15.50 -16.76 -20.39
CA LEU A 203 14.89 -16.61 -21.71
C LEU A 203 13.39 -16.30 -21.61
N SER A 204 12.66 -17.02 -20.75
CA SER A 204 11.22 -16.77 -20.50
C SER A 204 10.99 -15.37 -19.96
N THR A 205 11.80 -14.94 -18.99
CA THR A 205 11.71 -13.59 -18.41
C THR A 205 11.98 -12.52 -19.46
N LEU A 206 13.01 -12.72 -20.31
CA LEU A 206 13.31 -11.81 -21.42
C LEU A 206 12.16 -11.71 -22.42
N CYS A 207 11.58 -12.85 -22.81
CA CYS A 207 10.44 -12.87 -23.73
C CYS A 207 9.23 -12.11 -23.16
N GLU A 208 8.85 -12.37 -21.91
CA GLU A 208 7.75 -11.66 -21.25
C GLU A 208 7.99 -10.14 -21.16
N LEU A 209 9.23 -9.74 -20.88
CA LEU A 209 9.62 -8.33 -20.83
C LEU A 209 9.57 -7.66 -22.21
N ILE A 210 10.02 -8.36 -23.26
CA ILE A 210 9.99 -7.89 -24.66
C ILE A 210 8.54 -7.77 -25.15
N GLU A 211 7.69 -8.76 -24.90
CA GLU A 211 6.29 -8.76 -25.36
C GLU A 211 5.49 -7.59 -24.77
N ARG A 212 5.80 -7.19 -23.54
CA ARG A 212 5.02 -6.20 -22.78
C ARG A 212 5.61 -4.79 -22.79
N SER A 213 6.78 -4.56 -23.40
CA SER A 213 7.43 -3.23 -23.39
C SER A 213 8.13 -2.86 -24.69
N TYR A 214 7.61 -1.82 -25.34
CA TYR A 214 8.20 -1.23 -26.55
C TYR A 214 9.60 -0.65 -26.31
N THR A 215 9.86 -0.09 -25.13
CA THR A 215 11.19 0.41 -24.76
C THR A 215 12.21 -0.73 -24.71
N ILE A 216 11.83 -1.88 -24.15
CA ILE A 216 12.71 -3.06 -24.10
C ILE A 216 12.94 -3.62 -25.51
N GLN A 217 11.92 -3.67 -26.37
CA GLN A 217 12.07 -4.05 -27.78
C GLN A 217 13.11 -3.17 -28.49
N HIS A 218 13.03 -1.85 -28.32
CA HIS A 218 14.02 -0.92 -28.86
C HIS A 218 15.42 -1.14 -28.30
N GLN A 219 15.55 -1.35 -26.99
CA GLN A 219 16.85 -1.65 -26.38
C GLN A 219 17.45 -2.95 -26.92
N MET A 220 16.64 -4.01 -27.11
CA MET A 220 17.07 -5.26 -27.70
C MET A 220 17.55 -5.08 -29.14
N LEU A 221 16.83 -4.31 -29.97
CA LEU A 221 17.24 -4.03 -31.34
C LEU A 221 18.54 -3.22 -31.39
N ASN A 222 18.61 -2.11 -30.64
CA ASN A 222 19.78 -1.23 -30.64
C ASN A 222 21.05 -1.90 -30.10
N SER A 223 20.90 -2.79 -29.13
CA SER A 223 22.03 -3.54 -28.56
C SER A 223 22.37 -4.82 -29.32
N LYS A 224 21.66 -5.14 -30.40
CA LYS A 224 21.75 -6.45 -31.07
C LYS A 224 21.59 -7.61 -30.08
N GLY A 225 20.62 -7.50 -29.17
CA GLY A 225 20.52 -8.33 -27.97
C GLY A 225 20.50 -9.83 -28.22
N PHE A 226 19.78 -10.33 -29.24
CA PHE A 226 19.81 -11.76 -29.57
C PHE A 226 21.18 -12.26 -30.05
N LEU A 227 21.94 -11.41 -30.76
CA LEU A 227 23.31 -11.73 -31.16
C LEU A 227 24.25 -11.78 -29.94
N ALA A 228 24.10 -10.82 -29.02
CA ALA A 228 24.87 -10.81 -27.77
C ALA A 228 24.57 -12.03 -26.90
N ILE A 229 23.29 -12.41 -26.78
CA ILE A 229 22.87 -13.64 -26.07
C ILE A 229 23.49 -14.87 -26.75
N GLY A 230 23.41 -14.99 -28.08
CA GLY A 230 24.01 -16.10 -28.82
C GLY A 230 25.52 -16.21 -28.58
N TYR A 231 26.24 -15.09 -28.62
CA TYR A 231 27.67 -15.03 -28.32
C TYR A 231 28.00 -15.51 -26.89
N HIS A 232 27.18 -15.16 -25.90
CA HIS A 232 27.38 -15.62 -24.52
C HIS A 232 27.07 -17.11 -24.34
N LEU A 233 26.04 -17.62 -24.99
CA LEU A 233 25.68 -19.04 -24.96
C LEU A 233 26.76 -19.92 -25.61
N GLU A 234 27.36 -19.45 -26.71
CA GLU A 234 28.45 -20.16 -27.38
C GLU A 234 29.65 -20.38 -26.45
N LYS A 235 29.94 -19.41 -25.57
CA LYS A 235 31.05 -19.53 -24.60
C LYS A 235 30.83 -20.55 -23.49
N VAL A 236 29.59 -20.92 -23.21
CA VAL A 236 29.25 -21.88 -22.13
C VAL A 236 29.08 -23.30 -22.70
N LEU A 237 28.81 -23.42 -24.00
CA LEU A 237 28.64 -24.70 -24.69
C LEU A 237 29.96 -25.34 -25.18
N ILE A 238 31.07 -24.60 -25.09
CA ILE A 238 32.44 -25.02 -25.46
C ILE A 238 33.22 -25.29 -24.18
#